data_AF-A0A4S3M104-F1
#
_entry.id   AF-A0A4S3M104-F1
#
_cell.length_a   1.000
_cell.length_b   1.000
_cell.length_c   1.000
_cell.angle_alpha   90.00
_cell.angle_beta   90.00
_cell.angle_gamma   90.00
#
_symmetry.space_group_name_H-M   'P 1'
#
loop_
_entity.id
_entity.type
_entity.pdbx_description
1 polymer ?
#
loop_
_entity_poly.entity_id
_entity_poly.type
_entity_poly.pdbx_seq_one_letter_code
_entity_poly.pdbx_strand_id
1 'polypeptide(L)'
;MILVAILFIVLGVLVKNGKAYNLIAGYNTLSPEEKAKVDIKGISVVFRNAMFGMAVIIAAGSLLSYWLGDPAIEWYGLIIAVVIGVPYLLVKANSDKYKKEEIE
;
A
#
# COMPACT_ATOMS: atom_id res chain seq x y z
N MET A 1 -0.25 -7.71 17.05
CA MET A 1 0.06 -7.38 15.62
C MET A 1 0.83 -6.06 15.38
N ILE A 2 1.36 -5.38 16.41
CA ILE A 2 2.01 -4.05 16.27
C ILE A 2 3.24 -4.05 15.35
N LEU A 3 4.09 -5.08 15.39
CA LEU A 3 5.26 -5.17 14.48
C LEU A 3 4.84 -5.19 13.00
N VAL A 4 3.69 -5.81 12.69
CA VAL A 4 3.14 -5.83 11.32
C VAL A 4 2.67 -4.43 10.93
N ALA A 5 1.99 -3.70 11.83
CA ALA A 5 1.62 -2.31 11.56
C ALA A 5 2.86 -1.42 11.30
N ILE A 6 3.92 -1.58 12.09
CA ILE A 6 5.19 -0.86 11.89
C ILE A 6 5.80 -1.22 10.53
N LEU A 7 5.81 -2.50 10.15
CA LEU A 7 6.29 -2.95 8.84
C LEU A 7 5.54 -2.25 7.70
N PHE A 8 4.21 -2.15 7.77
CA PHE A 8 3.42 -1.45 6.76
C PHE A 8 3.77 0.05 6.67
N ILE A 9 4.00 0.72 7.81
CA ILE A 9 4.46 2.11 7.82
C ILE A 9 5.83 2.21 7.13
N VAL A 10 6.78 1.37 7.49
CA VAL A 10 8.13 1.37 6.89
C VAL A 10 8.04 1.13 5.38
N LEU A 11 7.29 0.13 4.93
CA LEU A 11 7.08 -0.15 3.50
C LEU A 11 6.44 1.04 2.78
N GLY A 12 5.43 1.67 3.37
CA GLY A 12 4.80 2.86 2.81
C GLY A 12 5.78 4.02 2.60
N VAL A 13 6.67 4.26 3.58
CA VAL A 13 7.73 5.28 3.47
C VAL A 13 8.76 4.88 2.41
N LEU A 14 9.23 3.64 2.40
CA LEU A 14 10.23 3.17 1.44
C LEU A 14 9.72 3.24 -0.01
N VAL A 15 8.45 2.90 -0.27
CA VAL A 15 7.87 3.01 -1.61
C VAL A 15 7.81 4.45 -2.09
N LYS A 16 7.43 5.41 -1.22
CA LYS A 16 7.36 6.82 -1.60
C LYS A 16 8.73 7.50 -1.70
N ASN A 17 9.61 7.27 -0.73
CA ASN A 17 10.83 8.05 -0.53
C ASN A 17 12.11 7.29 -0.88
N GLY A 18 12.09 5.95 -0.85
CA GLY A 18 13.28 5.10 -0.95
C GLY A 18 13.55 4.52 -2.35
N LYS A 19 12.92 5.04 -3.40
CA LYS A 19 12.93 4.44 -4.76
C LYS A 19 12.47 2.98 -4.82
N ALA A 20 11.81 2.49 -3.77
CA ALA A 20 11.32 1.11 -3.69
C ALA A 20 10.08 0.87 -4.58
N TYR A 21 9.74 1.82 -5.47
CA TYR A 21 8.72 1.62 -6.49
C TYR A 21 9.08 0.50 -7.48
N ASN A 22 10.35 0.10 -7.59
CA ASN A 22 10.74 -1.12 -8.31
C ASN A 22 10.24 -2.41 -7.63
N LEU A 23 9.73 -2.35 -6.40
CA LEU A 23 9.03 -3.49 -5.78
C LEU A 23 7.57 -3.60 -6.23
N ILE A 24 7.05 -2.59 -6.93
CA ILE A 24 5.69 -2.62 -7.50
C ILE A 24 5.73 -3.54 -8.71
N ALA A 25 5.12 -4.71 -8.55
CA ALA A 25 4.89 -5.65 -9.65
C ALA A 25 4.14 -4.96 -10.80
N GLY A 26 4.44 -5.34 -12.04
CA GLY A 26 4.00 -4.61 -13.22
C GLY A 26 4.98 -3.49 -13.59
N TYR A 27 5.20 -2.49 -12.71
CA TYR A 27 6.17 -1.43 -13.01
C TYR A 27 7.60 -1.96 -13.16
N ASN A 28 8.03 -2.89 -12.29
CA ASN A 28 9.38 -3.43 -12.32
C ASN A 28 9.74 -4.09 -13.66
N THR A 29 8.76 -4.77 -14.28
CA THR A 29 8.89 -5.54 -15.52
C THR A 29 8.75 -4.71 -16.79
N LEU A 30 8.33 -3.44 -16.69
CA LEU A 30 8.26 -2.55 -17.85
C LEU A 30 9.65 -2.22 -18.40
N SER A 31 9.74 -2.08 -19.72
CA SER A 31 10.90 -1.51 -20.40
C SER A 31 11.14 -0.05 -19.98
N PRO A 32 12.35 0.50 -20.17
CA PRO A 32 12.62 1.91 -19.86
C PRO A 32 11.67 2.89 -20.55
N GLU A 33 11.28 2.61 -21.80
CA GLU A 33 10.36 3.43 -22.59
C GLU A 33 8.94 3.42 -22.00
N GLU A 34 8.43 2.25 -21.61
CA GLU A 34 7.12 2.13 -20.96
C GLU A 34 7.11 2.75 -19.56
N LYS A 35 8.21 2.63 -18.80
CA LYS A 35 8.37 3.28 -17.50
C LYS A 35 8.26 4.80 -17.60
N ALA A 36 8.70 5.40 -18.70
CA ALA A 36 8.61 6.84 -18.92
C ALA A 36 7.15 7.31 -19.00
N LYS A 37 6.26 6.48 -19.54
CA LYS A 37 4.82 6.71 -19.72
C LYS A 37 3.99 6.52 -18.44
N VAL A 38 4.61 6.15 -17.32
CA VAL A 38 3.91 5.91 -16.04
C VAL A 38 4.22 7.01 -15.02
N ASP A 39 3.19 7.54 -14.36
CA ASP A 39 3.35 8.38 -13.18
C ASP A 39 3.63 7.53 -11.93
N ILE A 40 4.87 7.06 -11.82
CA ILE A 40 5.30 6.23 -10.69
C ILE A 40 5.30 6.99 -9.36
N LYS A 41 5.41 8.33 -9.39
CA LYS A 41 5.34 9.17 -8.19
C LYS A 41 3.91 9.24 -7.66
N GLY A 42 2.92 9.39 -8.55
CA GLY A 42 1.51 9.31 -8.19
C GLY A 42 1.15 7.95 -7.60
N ILE A 43 1.58 6.87 -8.26
CA ILE A 43 1.36 5.49 -7.78
C ILE A 43 2.02 5.26 -6.41
N SER A 44 3.25 5.72 -6.19
CA SER A 44 3.93 5.54 -4.90
C SER A 44 3.21 6.23 -3.73
N VAL A 45 2.52 7.35 -3.99
CA VAL A 45 1.66 8.01 -3.00
C VAL A 45 0.43 7.16 -2.66
N VAL A 46 -0.20 6.53 -3.66
CA VAL A 46 -1.31 5.59 -3.44
C VAL A 46 -0.87 4.43 -2.55
N PHE A 47 0.28 3.82 -2.88
CA PHE A 47 0.87 2.74 -2.08
C PHE A 47 1.13 3.16 -0.64
N ARG A 48 1.79 4.31 -0.42
CA ARG A 48 2.02 4.84 0.93
C ARG A 48 0.71 5.00 1.70
N ASN A 49 -0.28 5.65 1.09
CA ASN A 49 -1.53 5.95 1.78
C ASN A 49 -2.30 4.67 2.14
N ALA A 50 -2.34 3.68 1.24
CA ALA A 50 -2.96 2.39 1.53
C ALA A 50 -2.23 1.65 2.65
N MET A 51 -0.89 1.61 2.60
CA MET A 51 -0.08 0.96 3.64
C MET A 51 -0.27 1.62 5.00
N PHE A 52 -0.34 2.95 5.05
CA PHE A 52 -0.61 3.68 6.30
C PHE A 52 -2.04 3.41 6.81
N GLY A 53 -3.04 3.40 5.92
CA GLY A 53 -4.41 3.05 6.29
C GLY A 53 -4.49 1.63 6.88
N MET A 54 -3.86 0.66 6.24
CA MET A 54 -3.79 -0.72 6.75
C MET A 54 -3.08 -0.80 8.10
N ALA A 55 -1.96 -0.09 8.27
CA ALA A 55 -1.26 -0.02 9.55
C ALA A 55 -2.14 0.54 10.69
N VAL A 56 -2.94 1.57 10.42
CA VAL A 56 -3.88 2.14 11.38
C VAL A 56 -4.95 1.13 11.77
N ILE A 57 -5.54 0.42 10.78
CA ILE A 57 -6.56 -0.61 11.05
C ILE A 57 -5.96 -1.76 11.90
N ILE A 58 -4.76 -2.22 11.55
CA ILE A 58 -4.06 -3.29 12.29
C ILE A 58 -3.75 -2.84 13.73
N ALA A 59 -3.24 -1.62 13.91
CA ALA A 59 -2.94 -1.07 15.22
C ALA A 59 -4.21 -0.90 16.08
N ALA A 60 -5.31 -0.43 15.48
CA ALA A 60 -6.60 -0.34 16.15
C ALA A 60 -7.13 -1.73 16.55
N GLY A 61 -7.00 -2.74 15.69
CA GLY A 61 -7.34 -4.13 16.02
C GLY A 61 -6.53 -4.67 17.19
N SER A 62 -5.22 -4.41 17.23
CA SER A 62 -4.38 -4.75 18.39
C SER A 62 -4.80 -4.03 19.67
N LEU A 63 -5.14 -2.75 19.61
CA LEU A 63 -5.59 -2.00 20.78
C LEU A 63 -6.94 -2.51 21.30
N LEU A 64 -7.90 -2.79 20.39
CA LEU A 64 -9.20 -3.34 20.74
C LEU A 64 -9.08 -4.75 21.32
N SER A 65 -8.22 -5.60 20.76
CA SER A 65 -7.91 -6.92 21.28
C SER A 65 -7.41 -6.86 22.72
N TYR A 66 -6.49 -5.94 23.02
CA TYR A 66 -6.00 -5.71 24.37
C TYR A 66 -7.12 -5.25 25.33
N TRP A 67 -7.97 -4.32 24.90
CA TRP A 67 -9.03 -3.75 25.75
C TRP A 67 -10.17 -4.74 26.04
N LEU A 68 -10.50 -5.60 25.06
CA LEU A 68 -11.59 -6.56 25.17
C LEU A 68 -11.13 -7.95 25.64
N GLY A 69 -9.81 -8.19 25.75
CA GLY A 69 -9.25 -9.47 26.17
C GLY A 69 -9.42 -10.60 25.15
N ASP A 70 -9.76 -10.28 23.90
CA ASP A 70 -9.99 -11.26 22.83
C ASP A 70 -8.89 -11.20 21.77
N PRO A 71 -8.00 -12.20 21.68
CA PRO A 71 -6.92 -12.24 20.69
C PRO A 71 -7.40 -12.42 19.25
N ALA A 72 -8.63 -12.89 19.00
CA ALA A 72 -9.17 -13.05 17.65
C ALA A 72 -9.34 -11.70 16.93
N ILE A 73 -9.55 -10.62 17.68
CA ILE A 73 -9.72 -9.27 17.15
C ILE A 73 -8.47 -8.79 16.39
N GLU A 74 -7.27 -9.20 16.79
CA GLU A 74 -6.04 -8.87 16.05
C GLU A 74 -6.09 -9.42 14.62
N TRP A 75 -6.56 -10.67 14.48
CA TRP A 75 -6.67 -11.34 13.18
C TRP A 75 -7.76 -10.71 12.31
N TYR A 76 -8.91 -10.35 12.90
CA TYR A 76 -9.94 -9.61 12.17
C TYR A 76 -9.44 -8.26 11.67
N GLY A 77 -8.68 -7.52 12.50
CA GLY A 77 -8.06 -6.26 12.09
C GLY A 77 -7.12 -6.43 10.89
N LEU A 78 -6.28 -7.46 10.90
CA LEU A 78 -5.40 -7.78 9.78
C LEU A 78 -6.18 -8.14 8.50
N ILE A 79 -7.17 -9.02 8.61
CA ILE A 79 -8.00 -9.45 7.47
C ILE A 79 -8.73 -8.26 6.86
N ILE A 80 -9.39 -7.43 7.68
CA ILE A 80 -10.10 -6.24 7.23
C ILE A 80 -9.14 -5.27 6.53
N ALA A 81 -7.95 -5.05 7.10
CA ALA A 81 -6.94 -4.19 6.50
C ALA A 81 -6.56 -4.68 5.09
N VAL A 82 -6.27 -5.98 4.93
CA VAL A 82 -5.86 -6.56 3.64
C VAL A 82 -7.01 -6.57 2.64
N VAL A 83 -8.21 -6.98 3.06
CA VAL A 83 -9.42 -7.06 2.22
C VAL A 83 -9.84 -5.68 1.69
N ILE A 84 -9.57 -4.60 2.43
CA ILE A 84 -9.84 -3.24 1.95
C ILE A 84 -8.65 -2.69 1.17
N GLY A 85 -7.45 -2.79 1.73
CA GLY A 85 -6.26 -2.12 1.21
C GLY A 85 -5.74 -2.69 -0.10
N VAL A 86 -5.79 -4.01 -0.29
CA VAL A 86 -5.32 -4.65 -1.52
C VAL A 86 -6.23 -4.31 -2.71
N PRO A 87 -7.56 -4.48 -2.64
CA PRO A 87 -8.44 -4.05 -3.73
C PRO A 87 -8.34 -2.56 -4.02
N TYR A 88 -8.25 -1.70 -3.00
CA TYR A 88 -8.02 -0.27 -3.20
C TYR A 88 -6.73 0.00 -4.00
N LEU A 89 -5.63 -0.69 -3.66
CA LEU A 89 -4.37 -0.58 -4.38
C LEU A 89 -4.51 -1.03 -5.83
N LEU A 90 -5.11 -2.19 -6.07
CA LEU A 90 -5.30 -2.73 -7.40
C LEU A 90 -6.13 -1.79 -8.28
N VAL A 91 -7.26 -1.29 -7.78
CA VAL A 91 -8.12 -0.38 -8.55
C VAL A 91 -7.43 0.96 -8.78
N LYS A 92 -6.85 1.56 -7.74
CA LYS A 92 -6.33 2.92 -7.85
C LYS A 92 -5.02 2.97 -8.63
N ALA A 93 -4.07 2.09 -8.33
CA ALA A 93 -2.76 2.09 -8.98
C ALA A 93 -2.82 1.71 -10.47
N ASN A 94 -3.82 0.93 -10.90
CA ASN A 94 -4.02 0.58 -12.32
C ASN A 94 -4.97 1.54 -13.08
N SER A 95 -5.47 2.60 -12.44
CA SER A 95 -6.35 3.55 -13.12
C SER A 95 -5.60 4.37 -14.17
N ASP A 96 -6.29 4.73 -15.26
CA ASP A 96 -5.74 5.53 -16.37
C ASP A 96 -5.19 6.89 -15.92
N LYS A 97 -5.61 7.37 -14.74
CA LYS A 97 -5.07 8.58 -14.08
C LYS A 97 -3.54 8.60 -14.01
N TYR A 98 -2.88 7.44 -13.91
CA TYR A 98 -1.43 7.37 -13.75
C TYR A 98 -0.68 7.00 -15.04
N LYS A 99 -1.38 6.98 -16.18
CA LYS A 99 -0.76 6.94 -17.51
C LYS A 99 -0.47 8.39 -17.92
N LYS A 100 0.75 8.65 -18.38
CA LYS A 100 1.11 9.94 -18.98
C LYS A 100 0.73 9.91 -20.47
N GLU A 101 0.17 10.99 -20.96
CA GLU A 101 -0.11 11.16 -22.40
C GLU A 101 1.22 11.19 -23.17
N GLU A 102 1.24 10.53 -24.33
CA GLU A 102 2.30 10.74 -25.31
C GLU A 102 2.21 12.18 -25.80
N ILE A 103 3.27 12.96 -25.57
CA ILE A 103 3.45 14.23 -26.27
C ILE A 103 3.84 13.81 -27.69
N GLU A 104 2.88 13.83 -28.62
CA GLU A 104 3.12 13.71 -30.07
C GLU A 104 4.11 14.77 -30.59
#